data_AF-A0A5F0LKA6-F1
#
_entry.id   AF-A0A5F0LKA6-F1
#
_cell.length_a   1.000
_cell.length_b   1.000
_cell.length_c   1.000
_cell.angle_alpha   90.00
_cell.angle_beta   90.00
_cell.angle_gamma   90.00
#
_symmetry.space_group_name_H-M   'P 1'
#
loop_
_entity.id
_entity.type
_entity.pdbx_description
1 polymer ?
#
loop_
_entity_poly.entity_id
_entity_poly.type
_entity_poly.pdbx_seq_one_letter_code
_entity_poly.pdbx_strand_id
1 'polypeptide(L)' 'AILNAANEVAVEAFLNQEIGFRMIDQVIARVMDKLPHGPVTDIDALIEQDKIARSVAQSCLTL' A
#
# COMPACT_ATOMS: atom_id res chain seq x y z
N ALA A 1 6.78 3.91 -5.83
CA ALA A 1 6.16 2.58 -5.66
C ALA A 1 5.08 2.56 -4.56
N ILE A 2 5.31 3.19 -3.41
CA ILE A 2 4.46 3.06 -2.20
C ILE A 2 2.95 3.23 -2.46
N LEU A 3 2.54 4.34 -3.09
CA LEU A 3 1.12 4.59 -3.38
C LEU A 3 0.51 3.52 -4.30
N ASN A 4 1.24 3.14 -5.36
CA ASN A 4 0.75 2.15 -6.32
C ASN A 4 0.56 0.79 -5.65
N ALA A 5 1.56 0.35 -4.89
CA ALA A 5 1.50 -0.89 -4.11
C ALA A 5 0.34 -0.90 -3.11
N ALA A 6 0.13 0.20 -2.39
CA ALA A 6 -0.98 0.33 -1.44
C ALA A 6 -2.34 0.29 -2.15
N ASN A 7 -2.47 0.99 -3.28
CA ASN A 7 -3.69 1.00 -4.07
C ASN A 7 -4.02 -0.38 -4.63
N GLU A 8 -3.05 -1.12 -5.16
CA GLU A 8 -3.27 -2.47 -5.67
C GLU A 8 -3.81 -3.42 -4.60
N VAL A 9 -3.18 -3.44 -3.41
CA VAL A 9 -3.64 -4.27 -2.28
C VAL A 9 -5.05 -3.86 -1.82
N ALA A 10 -5.32 -2.56 -1.71
CA ALA A 10 -6.62 -2.08 -1.27
C ALA A 10 -7.74 -2.34 -2.30
N VAL A 11 -7.46 -2.18 -3.59
CA VAL A 11 -8.41 -2.48 -4.67
C VAL A 11 -8.67 -3.98 -4.74
N GLU A 12 -7.65 -4.82 -4.60
CA GLU A 12 -7.81 -6.29 -4.55
C GLU A 12 -8.75 -6.69 -3.40
N ALA A 13 -8.51 -6.18 -2.18
CA ALA A 13 -9.37 -6.44 -1.03
C ALA A 13 -10.81 -5.93 -1.24
N PHE A 14 -10.99 -4.79 -1.91
CA PHE A 14 -12.31 -4.28 -2.27
C PHE A 14 -13.03 -5.19 -3.28
N LEU A 15 -12.33 -5.64 -4.32
CA LEU A 15 -12.88 -6.57 -5.32
C LEU A 15 -13.23 -7.93 -4.71
N ASN A 16 -12.48 -8.38 -3.71
CA ASN A 16 -12.76 -9.57 -2.90
C ASN A 16 -13.85 -9.36 -1.85
N GLN A 17 -14.46 -8.16 -1.77
CA GLN A 17 -15.48 -7.80 -0.78
C GLN A 17 -15.01 -7.85 0.68
N GLU A 18 -13.69 -7.77 0.92
CA GLU A 18 -13.09 -7.78 2.26
C GLU A 18 -13.18 -6.40 2.91
N ILE A 19 -13.17 -5.33 2.11
CA ILE A 19 -13.30 -3.94 2.57
C ILE A 19 -14.32 -3.15 1.75
N GLY A 20 -14.88 -2.08 2.34
CA GLY A 20 -15.74 -1.13 1.62
C GLY A 20 -14.96 -0.14 0.76
N PHE A 21 -15.62 0.50 -0.23
CA PHE A 21 -14.98 1.46 -1.15
C PHE A 21 -14.21 2.60 -0.44
N ARG A 22 -14.77 3.12 0.67
CA ARG A 22 -14.15 4.18 1.50
C ARG A 22 -12.95 3.71 2.33
N MET A 23 -12.62 2.43 2.30
CA MET A 23 -11.41 1.91 2.94
C MET A 23 -10.20 2.00 2.02
N ILE A 24 -10.40 2.14 0.70
CA ILE A 24 -9.30 2.25 -0.26
C ILE A 24 -8.44 3.49 0.03
N ASP A 25 -9.07 4.66 0.14
CA ASP A 25 -8.39 5.91 0.47
C ASP A 25 -7.77 5.89 1.89
N GLN A 26 -8.44 5.23 2.84
CA GLN A 26 -7.91 5.08 4.21
C GLN A 26 -6.65 4.20 4.27
N VAL A 27 -6.63 3.07 3.56
CA VAL A 27 -5.46 2.18 3.50
C VAL A 27 -4.29 2.90 2.83
N ILE A 28 -4.53 3.56 1.69
CA ILE A 28 -3.49 4.32 0.99
C ILE A 28 -2.90 5.39 1.90
N ALA A 29 -3.74 6.19 2.57
CA ALA A 29 -3.28 7.23 3.50
C ALA A 29 -2.43 6.65 4.64
N ARG A 30 -2.89 5.57 5.28
CA ARG A 30 -2.14 4.90 6.37
C ARG A 30 -0.78 4.37 5.91
N VAL A 31 -0.69 3.82 4.71
CA VAL A 31 0.58 3.31 4.16
C VAL A 31 1.54 4.48 3.87
N MET A 32 1.04 5.55 3.27
CA MET A 32 1.81 6.75 2.96
C MET A 32 2.32 7.47 4.22
N ASP A 33 1.55 7.45 5.31
CA ASP A 33 1.94 8.03 6.60
C ASP A 33 2.99 7.17 7.33
N LYS A 34 2.89 5.83 7.21
CA LYS A 34 3.80 4.89 7.90
C LYS A 34 5.16 4.76 7.23
N LEU A 35 5.23 4.93 5.91
CA LEU A 35 6.45 4.65 5.16
C LEU A 35 7.17 5.94 4.77
N PRO A 36 8.49 6.02 5.02
CA PRO A 36 9.28 7.13 4.51
C PRO A 36 9.24 7.08 2.98
N HIS A 37 8.95 8.22 2.36
CA HIS A 37 8.96 8.39 0.92
C HIS A 37 10.09 9.34 0.53
N GLY A 38 10.74 9.02 -0.58
CA GLY A 38 11.89 9.75 -1.09
C GLY A 38 12.26 9.27 -2.48
N PRO A 39 13.16 9.99 -3.19
CA PRO A 39 13.62 9.57 -4.49
C PRO A 39 14.29 8.19 -4.39
N VAL A 40 13.92 7.31 -5.31
CA VAL A 40 14.52 5.98 -5.44
C VAL A 40 15.66 6.07 -6.44
N THR A 41 16.85 5.64 -6.04
CA THR A 41 18.08 5.80 -6.83
C THR A 41 18.40 4.62 -7.75
N ASP A 42 17.76 3.47 -7.52
CA ASP A 42 18.00 2.23 -8.27
C ASP A 42 16.78 1.30 -8.24
N ILE A 43 16.79 0.29 -9.12
CA ILE A 43 15.66 -0.63 -9.29
C ILE A 43 15.45 -1.55 -8.07
N ASP A 44 16.51 -1.92 -7.36
CA ASP A 44 16.43 -2.80 -6.21
C ASP A 44 15.73 -2.09 -5.04
N ALA A 45 16.08 -0.83 -4.80
CA ALA A 45 15.40 0.03 -3.84
C ALA A 45 13.92 0.25 -4.21
N LEU A 46 13.58 0.30 -5.51
CA LEU A 46 12.19 0.42 -5.96
C LEU A 46 11.39 -0.84 -5.62
N ILE A 47 11.96 -2.01 -5.91
CA ILE A 47 11.35 -3.32 -5.63
C ILE A 47 11.17 -3.51 -4.11
N GLU A 48 12.16 -3.13 -3.31
CA GLU A 48 12.08 -3.24 -1.86
C GLU A 48 11.02 -2.30 -1.27
N GLN A 49 10.94 -1.06 -1.75
CA GLN A 49 9.86 -0.14 -1.35
C GLN A 49 8.48 -0.67 -1.74
N ASP A 50 8.33 -1.30 -2.90
CA ASP A 50 7.07 -1.92 -3.33
C ASP A 50 6.66 -3.05 -2.37
N LYS A 51 7.59 -3.97 -2.06
CA LYS A 51 7.36 -5.08 -1.13
C LYS A 51 6.95 -4.60 0.26
N ILE A 52 7.68 -3.63 0.81
CA ILE A 52 7.37 -3.06 2.12
C ILE A 52 5.99 -2.40 2.11
N ALA A 53 5.66 -1.64 1.06
CA ALA A 53 4.36 -1.01 0.92
C ALA A 53 3.21 -2.01 0.86
N ARG A 54 3.35 -3.13 0.14
CA ARG A 54 2.35 -4.20 0.13
C ARG A 54 2.15 -4.84 1.50
N SER A 55 3.25 -5.13 2.20
CA SER A 55 3.20 -5.70 3.56
C SER A 55 2.47 -4.76 4.54
N VAL A 56 2.79 -3.46 4.50
CA VAL A 56 2.10 -2.47 5.33
C VAL A 56 0.63 -2.32 4.94
N ALA A 57 0.30 -2.33 3.64
CA ALA A 57 -1.08 -2.27 3.18
C ALA A 57 -1.90 -3.45 3.68
N GLN A 58 -1.38 -4.68 3.58
CA GLN A 58 -2.02 -5.89 4.11
C GLN A 58 -2.25 -5.79 5.62
N SER A 59 -1.28 -5.27 6.39
CA SER A 59 -1.44 -5.05 7.83
C SER A 59 -2.53 -4.03 8.19
N CYS A 60 -2.91 -3.15 7.26
CA CYS A 60 -3.96 -2.16 7.46
C CYS A 60 -5.36 -2.71 7.17
N LEU A 61 -5.48 -3.87 6.51
CA LEU A 61 -6.75 -4.54 6.21
C LEU A 61 -7.26 -5.39 7.39
N THR A 62 -6.37 -5.88 8.25
CA THR A 62 -6.70 -6.76 9.38
C THR A 62 -7.07 -6.01 10.67
N LEU A 63 -7.42 -4.73 10.58
CA LEU A 63 -7.88 -3.88 11.69
C LEU A 63 -9.39 -3.71 11.64
#